data_AF-A0AA89LSR4-F1
#
_entry.id   AF-A0AA89LSR4-F1
#
_cell.length_a   1.000
_cell.length_b   1.000
_cell.length_c   1.000
_cell.angle_alpha   90.00
_cell.angle_beta   90.00
_cell.angle_gamma   90.00
#
_symmetry.space_group_name_H-M   'P 1'
#
loop_
_entity.id
_entity.type
_entity.pdbx_description
1 polymer ?
#
loop_
_entity_poly.entity_id
_entity_poly.type
_entity_poly.pdbx_seq_one_letter_code
_entity_poly.pdbx_strand_id
1 'polypeptide(L)'
;MKPRIWPFAAVFVLIALGWTFLVMARHYQVWAATGQEMPGMVGSIRNGVLVALGVIAMAFAARYVWLHRAPAESASVVANSVSAAPEMPAAVVHGNNGTPTLLAQFGEKFALEVRGLGLVTGSETNEEIWNAIGTKADNHSTYMSQNPDDYPANDDARMTELGLSTRISFKFGARNSVEYWPVPVFIWEPPKAQRADRPGAELSGLRQEAGLGVTLLLWQEDANTDDGASIIEKLFAFFDAHPDVPEAVVVTFDGAATRKLNQTPGYVDTFKQSNIPSMPDSMVSMLVSRSDRVDRFIRPYAVEQTQNVNKNTTDYDITRLWNYFWQINHDSGPDGFSAHYDAEERKAGVDTPMSPGFVTSMWWQTKLPEFWKTISNKGPGEFKPTPYIPVR
;
A
#
# COMPACT_ATOMS: atom_id res chain seq x y z
N MET A 1 -32.92 -21.45 1.30
CA MET A 1 -32.01 -21.79 2.43
C MET A 1 -30.60 -21.33 2.08
N LYS A 2 -29.91 -20.54 2.92
CA LYS A 2 -28.53 -20.11 2.66
C LYS A 2 -27.56 -21.32 2.72
N PRO A 3 -26.69 -21.54 1.72
CA PRO A 3 -25.74 -22.64 1.77
C PRO A 3 -24.69 -22.40 2.87
N ARG A 4 -24.60 -23.32 3.82
CA ARG A 4 -23.58 -23.27 4.88
C ARG A 4 -22.23 -23.64 4.28
N ILE A 5 -21.23 -22.78 4.46
CA ILE A 5 -19.86 -22.97 3.95
C ILE A 5 -19.03 -23.95 4.79
N TRP A 6 -19.34 -24.06 6.09
CA TRP A 6 -18.67 -24.93 7.05
C TRP A 6 -18.40 -26.39 6.62
N PRO A 7 -19.35 -27.13 6.00
CA PRO A 7 -19.05 -28.49 5.54
C PRO A 7 -18.00 -28.54 4.42
N PHE A 8 -17.93 -27.53 3.55
CA PHE A 8 -16.93 -27.46 2.49
C PHE A 8 -15.55 -27.07 3.03
N ALA A 9 -15.52 -26.16 4.00
CA ALA A 9 -14.30 -25.81 4.72
C ALA A 9 -13.71 -27.01 5.48
N ALA A 10 -14.55 -27.80 6.16
CA ALA A 10 -14.10 -29.01 6.87
C ALA A 10 -13.52 -30.06 5.91
N VAL A 11 -14.18 -30.29 4.76
CA VAL A 11 -13.68 -31.22 3.73
C VAL A 11 -12.36 -30.72 3.12
N PHE A 12 -12.22 -29.41 2.91
CA PHE A 12 -10.97 -28.82 2.42
C PHE A 12 -9.82 -29.06 3.39
N VAL A 13 -10.03 -28.80 4.68
CA VAL A 13 -8.99 -29.00 5.71
C VAL A 13 -8.56 -30.48 5.74
N LEU A 14 -9.50 -31.42 5.67
CA LEU A 14 -9.17 -32.85 5.67
C LEU A 14 -8.36 -33.27 4.43
N ILE A 15 -8.73 -32.77 3.24
CA ILE A 15 -8.01 -33.07 2.00
C ILE A 15 -6.62 -32.41 2.00
N ALA A 16 -6.50 -31.18 2.48
CA ALA A 16 -5.23 -30.47 2.57
C ALA A 16 -4.26 -31.15 3.55
N LEU A 17 -4.75 -31.57 4.72
CA LEU A 17 -3.96 -32.32 5.70
C LEU A 17 -3.57 -33.70 5.17
N GLY A 18 -4.49 -34.42 4.54
CA GLY A 18 -4.23 -35.72 3.93
C GLY A 18 -3.20 -35.66 2.80
N TRP A 19 -3.29 -34.65 1.93
CA TRP A 19 -2.32 -34.43 0.85
C TRP A 19 -0.93 -34.08 1.41
N THR A 20 -0.88 -33.18 2.40
CA THR A 20 0.36 -32.78 3.04
C THR A 20 1.04 -33.98 3.70
N PHE A 21 0.28 -34.81 4.41
CA PHE A 21 0.80 -36.05 5.03
C PHE A 21 1.32 -37.04 3.98
N LEU A 22 0.60 -37.23 2.86
CA LEU A 22 1.02 -38.13 1.79
C LEU A 22 2.30 -37.66 1.12
N VAL A 23 2.42 -36.36 0.83
CA VAL A 23 3.64 -35.79 0.25
C VAL A 23 4.81 -35.91 1.23
N MET A 24 4.60 -35.58 2.51
CA MET A 24 5.61 -35.75 3.56
C MET A 24 6.05 -37.20 3.71
N ALA A 25 5.12 -38.16 3.74
CA ALA A 25 5.45 -39.59 3.87
C ALA A 25 6.27 -40.12 2.68
N ARG A 26 5.93 -39.70 1.44
CA ARG A 26 6.70 -40.06 0.25
C ARG A 26 8.10 -39.46 0.26
N HIS A 27 8.23 -38.19 0.63
CA HIS A 27 9.54 -37.53 0.68
C HIS A 27 10.40 -38.05 1.83
N TYR A 28 9.79 -38.43 2.95
CA TYR A 28 10.47 -39.05 4.08
C TYR A 28 11.04 -40.43 3.73
N GLN A 29 10.31 -41.27 2.99
CA GLN A 29 10.81 -42.57 2.52
C GLN A 29 12.02 -42.44 1.59
N VAL A 30 12.03 -41.41 0.75
CA VAL A 30 13.18 -41.12 -0.12
C VAL A 30 14.37 -40.61 0.72
N TRP A 31 14.14 -39.61 1.58
CA TRP A 31 15.18 -39.06 2.45
C TRP A 31 15.81 -40.15 3.33
N ALA A 32 15.00 -41.05 3.90
CA ALA A 32 15.48 -42.17 4.70
C ALA A 32 16.33 -43.18 3.90
N ALA A 33 16.13 -43.28 2.59
CA ALA A 33 16.86 -44.19 1.70
C ALA A 33 18.14 -43.58 1.12
N THR A 34 18.20 -42.26 0.92
CA THR A 34 19.31 -41.59 0.20
C THR A 34 20.07 -40.54 1.00
N GLY A 35 19.55 -40.12 2.15
CA GLY A 35 20.16 -39.10 3.01
C GLY A 35 20.17 -37.68 2.45
N GLN A 36 19.52 -37.44 1.30
CA GLN A 36 19.43 -36.12 0.67
C GLN A 36 17.98 -35.61 0.64
N GLU A 37 17.82 -34.30 0.85
CA GLU A 37 16.52 -33.63 0.78
C GLU A 37 16.08 -33.48 -0.69
N MET A 38 14.93 -34.04 -1.05
CA MET A 38 14.43 -33.99 -2.43
C MET A 38 13.98 -32.56 -2.79
N PRO A 39 14.50 -31.95 -3.87
CA PRO A 39 14.07 -30.62 -4.30
C PRO A 39 12.59 -30.63 -4.71
N GLY A 40 11.81 -29.66 -4.22
CA GLY A 40 10.44 -29.42 -4.69
C GLY A 40 9.31 -29.92 -3.79
N MET A 41 9.59 -30.47 -2.60
CA MET A 41 8.58 -30.89 -1.63
C MET A 41 7.57 -29.78 -1.31
N VAL A 42 8.06 -28.58 -0.99
CA VAL A 42 7.24 -27.40 -0.67
C VAL A 42 6.37 -26.99 -1.86
N GLY A 43 6.91 -27.10 -3.08
CA GLY A 43 6.16 -26.82 -4.31
C GLY A 43 5.02 -27.82 -4.55
N SER A 44 5.25 -29.11 -4.26
CA SER A 44 4.26 -30.18 -4.40
C SER A 44 3.11 -30.05 -3.37
N ILE A 45 3.43 -29.70 -2.12
CA ILE A 45 2.42 -29.41 -1.10
C ILE A 45 1.57 -28.22 -1.52
N ARG A 46 2.21 -27.10 -1.87
CA ARG A 46 1.52 -25.87 -2.27
C ARG A 46 0.58 -26.09 -3.47
N ASN A 47 1.08 -26.72 -4.53
CA ASN A 47 0.30 -26.90 -5.75
C ASN A 47 -0.89 -27.85 -5.54
N GLY A 48 -0.73 -28.92 -4.74
CA GLY A 48 -1.84 -29.83 -4.46
C GLY A 48 -2.91 -29.22 -3.54
N VAL A 49 -2.54 -28.39 -2.57
CA VAL A 49 -3.51 -27.64 -1.75
C VAL A 49 -4.30 -26.63 -2.59
N LEU A 50 -3.65 -25.97 -3.56
CA LEU A 50 -4.33 -25.06 -4.50
C LEU A 50 -5.34 -25.79 -5.40
N VAL A 51 -5.01 -26.99 -5.89
CA VAL A 51 -5.95 -27.82 -6.66
C VAL A 51 -7.15 -28.23 -5.80
N ALA A 52 -6.91 -28.65 -4.55
CA ALA A 52 -7.98 -29.02 -3.62
C ALA A 52 -8.93 -27.83 -3.33
N LEU A 53 -8.37 -26.63 -3.16
CA LEU A 53 -9.14 -25.40 -2.98
C LEU A 53 -10.04 -25.13 -4.20
N GLY A 54 -9.48 -25.23 -5.42
CA GLY A 54 -10.22 -25.02 -6.66
C GLY A 54 -11.39 -25.98 -6.85
N VAL A 55 -11.19 -27.27 -6.56
CA VAL A 55 -12.24 -28.30 -6.65
C VAL A 55 -13.38 -28.03 -5.67
N ILE A 56 -13.05 -27.60 -4.45
CA ILE A 56 -14.06 -27.33 -3.40
C ILE A 56 -14.81 -26.04 -3.69
N ALA A 57 -14.13 -25.01 -4.21
CA ALA A 57 -14.79 -23.78 -4.67
C ALA A 57 -15.78 -24.08 -5.81
N MET A 58 -15.41 -24.93 -6.78
CA MET A 58 -16.33 -25.38 -7.84
C MET A 58 -17.52 -26.18 -7.29
N ALA A 59 -17.30 -27.08 -6.33
CA ALA A 59 -18.37 -27.85 -5.70
C ALA A 59 -19.34 -26.96 -4.90
N PHE A 60 -18.81 -25.94 -4.21
CA PHE A 60 -19.62 -24.95 -3.50
C PHE A 60 -20.45 -24.12 -4.48
N ALA A 61 -19.85 -23.63 -5.57
CA ALA A 61 -20.54 -22.89 -6.61
C ALA A 61 -21.64 -23.73 -7.29
N ALA A 62 -21.36 -24.99 -7.62
CA ALA A 62 -22.35 -25.90 -8.21
C ALA A 62 -23.54 -26.14 -7.27
N ARG A 63 -23.29 -26.32 -5.96
CA ARG A 63 -24.36 -26.44 -4.96
C ARG A 63 -25.13 -25.14 -4.78
N TYR A 64 -24.45 -24.00 -4.80
CA TYR A 64 -25.08 -22.69 -4.72
C TYR A 64 -26.05 -22.50 -5.89
N VAL A 65 -25.60 -22.75 -7.12
CA VAL A 65 -26.43 -22.66 -8.34
C VAL A 65 -27.61 -23.63 -8.28
N TRP A 66 -27.40 -24.88 -7.83
CA TRP A 66 -28.47 -25.87 -7.72
C TRP A 66 -29.55 -25.49 -6.70
N LEU A 67 -29.17 -24.91 -5.55
CA LEU A 67 -30.11 -24.44 -4.52
C LEU A 67 -30.90 -23.18 -4.92
N HIS A 68 -30.41 -22.43 -5.91
CA HIS A 68 -31.06 -21.21 -6.41
C HIS A 68 -31.68 -21.40 -7.81
N ARG A 69 -31.84 -22.65 -8.25
CA ARG A 69 -32.56 -22.98 -9.49
C ARG A 69 -34.07 -22.90 -9.25
N ALA A 70 -34.74 -21.92 -9.86
CA ALA A 70 -36.21 -21.88 -9.89
C ALA A 70 -36.78 -23.04 -10.73
N PRO A 71 -38.01 -23.54 -10.46
CA PRO A 71 -38.65 -24.51 -11.34
C PRO A 71 -38.92 -23.85 -12.69
N ALA A 72 -38.56 -24.52 -13.78
CA ALA A 72 -38.87 -24.06 -15.13
C ALA A 72 -40.36 -24.28 -15.42
N GLU A 73 -41.11 -23.19 -15.53
CA GLU A 73 -42.45 -23.19 -16.12
C GLU A 73 -42.33 -23.25 -17.65
N SER A 74 -43.29 -23.92 -18.27
CA SER A 74 -43.25 -24.39 -19.66
C SER A 74 -43.27 -23.24 -20.67
N ALA A 75 -42.51 -23.41 -21.75
CA ALA A 75 -42.35 -22.45 -22.83
C ALA A 75 -43.69 -22.10 -23.53
N SER A 76 -43.92 -20.80 -23.74
CA SER A 76 -44.74 -20.30 -24.85
C SER A 76 -43.88 -19.42 -25.75
N VAL A 77 -43.77 -19.85 -27.00
CA VAL A 77 -43.09 -19.19 -28.12
C VAL A 77 -43.79 -17.86 -28.44
N VAL A 78 -43.08 -16.73 -28.33
CA VAL A 78 -43.38 -15.50 -29.09
C VAL A 78 -42.08 -14.87 -29.56
N ALA A 79 -42.10 -14.49 -30.83
CA ALA A 79 -41.00 -14.07 -31.69
C ALA A 79 -40.31 -12.76 -31.29
N ASN A 80 -39.01 -12.73 -31.58
CA ASN A 80 -38.17 -11.60 -31.99
C ASN A 80 -38.65 -10.17 -31.68
N SER A 81 -37.95 -9.54 -30.73
CA SER A 81 -37.54 -8.15 -30.86
C SER A 81 -36.15 -7.99 -30.24
N VAL A 82 -35.20 -7.50 -31.03
CA VAL A 82 -33.86 -7.11 -30.61
C VAL A 82 -34.00 -6.10 -29.46
N SER A 83 -33.67 -6.52 -28.23
CA SER A 83 -33.54 -5.63 -27.09
C SER A 83 -32.07 -5.52 -26.72
N ALA A 84 -31.68 -4.26 -26.55
CA ALA A 84 -30.35 -3.77 -26.24
C ALA A 84 -29.63 -4.59 -25.16
N ALA A 85 -28.31 -4.68 -25.33
CA ALA A 85 -27.41 -5.05 -24.25
C ALA A 85 -27.77 -4.24 -22.98
N PRO A 86 -27.72 -4.85 -21.78
CA PRO A 86 -27.86 -4.08 -20.56
C PRO A 86 -26.74 -3.05 -20.57
N GLU A 87 -27.11 -1.76 -20.65
CA GLU A 87 -26.22 -0.66 -20.31
C GLU A 87 -25.66 -1.00 -18.94
N MET A 88 -24.37 -1.35 -18.91
CA MET A 88 -23.61 -1.21 -17.69
C MET A 88 -23.84 0.23 -17.23
N PRO A 89 -24.26 0.49 -15.98
CA PRO A 89 -24.32 1.86 -15.50
C PRO A 89 -22.96 2.45 -15.80
N ALA A 90 -22.96 3.50 -16.64
CA ALA A 90 -21.77 4.23 -16.99
C ALA A 90 -20.96 4.40 -15.72
N ALA A 91 -19.68 4.02 -15.76
CA ALA A 91 -18.75 4.40 -14.72
C ALA A 91 -19.09 5.84 -14.37
N VAL A 92 -19.46 6.08 -13.11
CA VAL A 92 -19.70 7.43 -12.64
C VAL A 92 -18.32 8.08 -12.67
N VAL A 93 -17.97 8.60 -13.85
CA VAL A 93 -16.96 9.61 -14.01
C VAL A 93 -17.58 10.77 -13.25
N HIS A 94 -17.23 10.90 -11.97
CA HIS A 94 -17.26 12.19 -11.31
C HIS A 94 -16.26 13.06 -12.07
N GLY A 95 -16.69 13.53 -13.24
CA GLY A 95 -16.02 14.53 -14.02
C GLY A 95 -16.00 15.74 -13.13
N ASN A 96 -14.81 16.05 -12.65
CA ASN A 96 -14.47 17.19 -11.80
C ASN A 96 -14.64 18.50 -12.62
N ASN A 97 -15.85 18.76 -13.12
CA ASN A 97 -16.16 19.84 -14.05
C ASN A 97 -15.96 21.24 -13.40
N GLY A 98 -15.79 21.30 -12.07
CA GLY A 98 -15.46 22.52 -11.33
C GLY A 98 -13.97 22.65 -10.94
N THR A 99 -13.16 21.60 -11.07
CA THR A 99 -11.75 21.62 -10.60
C THR A 99 -10.87 22.58 -11.39
N PRO A 100 -10.93 22.66 -12.74
CA PRO A 100 -10.15 23.66 -13.47
C PRO A 100 -10.51 25.10 -13.08
N THR A 101 -11.80 25.37 -12.85
CA THR A 101 -12.30 26.69 -12.44
C THR A 101 -11.86 27.05 -11.03
N LEU A 102 -11.84 26.08 -10.10
CA LEU A 102 -11.34 26.26 -8.74
C LEU A 102 -9.82 26.48 -8.73
N LEU A 103 -9.07 25.67 -9.48
CA LEU A 103 -7.61 25.78 -9.60
C LEU A 103 -7.17 27.13 -10.22
N ALA A 104 -7.94 27.63 -11.18
CA ALA A 104 -7.70 28.94 -11.80
C ALA A 104 -7.79 30.11 -10.79
N GLN A 105 -8.49 29.95 -9.66
CA GLN A 105 -8.62 30.98 -8.63
C GLN A 105 -7.32 31.20 -7.84
N PHE A 106 -6.36 30.27 -7.90
CA PHE A 106 -5.11 30.37 -7.14
C PHE A 106 -4.05 31.24 -7.84
N GLY A 107 -4.22 31.58 -9.13
CA GLY A 107 -3.32 32.49 -9.84
C GLY A 107 -1.87 31.99 -9.90
N GLU A 108 -0.92 32.77 -9.39
CA GLU A 108 0.49 32.34 -9.25
C GLU A 108 0.71 31.32 -8.13
N LYS A 109 -0.21 31.25 -7.16
CA LYS A 109 -0.19 30.21 -6.13
C LYS A 109 -0.72 28.91 -6.72
N PHE A 110 -0.33 27.79 -6.14
CA PHE A 110 -0.87 26.48 -6.52
C PHE A 110 -1.76 25.90 -5.41
N ALA A 111 -2.61 24.97 -5.82
CA ALA A 111 -3.32 24.08 -4.90
C ALA A 111 -2.80 22.66 -5.08
N LEU A 112 -2.85 21.89 -4.00
CA LEU A 112 -2.58 20.45 -4.02
C LEU A 112 -3.91 19.71 -4.05
N GLU A 113 -4.10 18.88 -5.06
CA GLU A 113 -5.29 18.07 -5.23
C GLU A 113 -5.09 16.72 -4.58
N VAL A 114 -5.98 16.35 -3.66
CA VAL A 114 -5.98 15.01 -3.06
C VAL A 114 -6.48 14.00 -4.09
N ARG A 115 -5.62 13.05 -4.46
CA ARG A 115 -5.88 11.97 -5.44
C ARG A 115 -6.08 10.60 -4.81
N GLY A 116 -5.65 10.44 -3.57
CA GLY A 116 -5.85 9.26 -2.77
C GLY A 116 -5.92 9.67 -1.30
N LEU A 117 -6.85 9.07 -0.57
CA LEU A 117 -7.01 9.27 0.86
C LEU A 117 -7.28 7.91 1.50
N GLY A 118 -6.39 7.52 2.41
CA GLY A 118 -6.62 6.47 3.37
C GLY A 118 -6.63 7.08 4.75
N LEU A 119 -7.82 7.28 5.29
CA LEU A 119 -8.05 7.67 6.67
C LEU A 119 -8.57 6.43 7.40
N VAL A 120 -7.91 6.06 8.49
CA VAL A 120 -8.32 4.93 9.34
C VAL A 120 -8.26 5.35 10.79
N THR A 121 -9.23 4.93 11.60
CA THR A 121 -9.24 5.15 13.05
C THR A 121 -9.90 3.97 13.75
N GLY A 122 -9.17 3.32 14.64
CA GLY A 122 -9.51 1.96 15.09
C GLY A 122 -9.57 1.01 13.87
N SER A 123 -10.75 0.45 13.62
CA SER A 123 -11.05 -0.42 12.47
C SER A 123 -11.87 0.26 11.37
N GLU A 124 -12.32 1.50 11.57
CA GLU A 124 -13.15 2.24 10.61
C GLU A 124 -12.30 2.98 9.59
N THR A 125 -12.77 3.03 8.35
CA THR A 125 -12.05 3.59 7.21
C THR A 125 -12.87 4.66 6.50
N ASN A 126 -12.24 5.76 6.08
CA ASN A 126 -12.80 6.79 5.19
C ASN A 126 -14.31 7.11 5.40
N GLU A 127 -15.19 6.54 4.58
CA GLU A 127 -16.64 6.76 4.61
C GLU A 127 -17.30 6.23 5.89
N GLU A 128 -16.78 5.15 6.49
CA GLU A 128 -17.28 4.58 7.74
C GLU A 128 -17.16 5.60 8.88
N ILE A 129 -16.02 6.30 8.93
CA ILE A 129 -15.76 7.38 9.90
C ILE A 129 -16.76 8.52 9.71
N TRP A 130 -16.95 8.98 8.46
CA TRP A 130 -17.91 10.05 8.17
C TRP A 130 -19.35 9.65 8.48
N ASN A 131 -19.72 8.40 8.20
CA ASN A 131 -21.03 7.86 8.52
C ASN A 131 -21.23 7.72 10.04
N ALA A 132 -20.20 7.31 10.79
CA ALA A 132 -20.25 7.22 12.24
C ALA A 132 -20.42 8.61 12.88
N ILE A 133 -19.66 9.61 12.42
CA ILE A 133 -19.81 11.02 12.84
C ILE A 133 -21.22 11.53 12.52
N GLY A 134 -21.69 11.31 11.28
CA GLY A 134 -23.01 11.75 10.84
C GLY A 134 -24.16 11.08 11.60
N THR A 135 -24.03 9.79 11.91
CA THR A 135 -25.00 9.01 12.69
C THR A 135 -25.03 9.47 14.15
N LYS A 136 -23.86 9.73 14.72
CA LYS A 136 -23.73 10.24 16.08
C LYS A 136 -24.37 11.63 16.24
N ALA A 137 -24.22 12.47 15.21
CA ALA A 137 -24.83 13.81 15.12
C ALA A 137 -24.60 14.71 16.35
N ASP A 138 -23.45 14.54 17.01
CA ASP A 138 -23.04 15.31 18.18
C ASP A 138 -21.54 15.59 18.12
N ASN A 139 -21.19 16.86 17.93
CA ASN A 139 -19.80 17.30 17.78
C ASN A 139 -19.02 17.36 19.11
N HIS A 140 -19.69 17.15 20.25
CA HIS A 140 -19.09 17.25 21.58
C HIS A 140 -18.90 15.90 22.27
N SER A 141 -19.27 14.79 21.62
CA SER A 141 -19.02 13.47 22.15
C SER A 141 -18.40 12.55 21.10
N THR A 142 -17.64 11.56 21.58
CA THR A 142 -17.03 10.57 20.69
C THR A 142 -18.11 9.70 20.04
N TYR A 143 -17.92 9.35 18.77
CA TYR A 143 -18.70 8.30 18.11
C TYR A 143 -18.14 6.90 18.42
N MET A 144 -16.92 6.80 18.93
CA MET A 144 -16.27 5.54 19.28
C MET A 144 -17.00 4.84 20.43
N SER A 145 -17.06 3.51 20.37
CA SER A 145 -17.72 2.70 21.39
C SER A 145 -17.14 2.93 22.79
N GLN A 146 -18.00 2.87 23.80
CA GLN A 146 -17.59 2.86 25.22
C GLN A 146 -17.70 1.46 25.82
N ASN A 147 -17.93 0.44 25.00
CA ASN A 147 -17.96 -0.96 25.39
C ASN A 147 -16.56 -1.58 25.22
N PRO A 148 -15.90 -2.07 26.29
CA PRO A 148 -14.58 -2.70 26.17
C PRO A 148 -14.53 -3.94 25.26
N ASP A 149 -15.66 -4.63 25.08
CA ASP A 149 -15.74 -5.83 24.23
C ASP A 149 -15.67 -5.51 22.73
N ASP A 150 -15.83 -4.24 22.35
CA ASP A 150 -15.73 -3.79 20.95
C ASP A 150 -14.27 -3.54 20.53
N TYR A 151 -13.31 -3.71 21.45
CA TYR A 151 -11.89 -3.49 21.25
C TYR A 151 -11.08 -4.79 21.37
N PRO A 152 -9.83 -4.85 20.84
CA PRO A 152 -8.97 -6.02 20.95
C PRO A 152 -8.86 -6.59 22.36
N ALA A 153 -9.06 -7.90 22.49
CA ALA A 153 -9.04 -8.59 23.78
C ALA A 153 -7.63 -8.85 24.34
N ASN A 154 -6.58 -8.71 23.51
CA ASN A 154 -5.19 -8.95 23.90
C ASN A 154 -4.21 -8.21 22.97
N ASP A 155 -2.92 -8.21 23.35
CA ASP A 155 -1.87 -7.49 22.63
C ASP A 155 -1.69 -8.00 21.19
N ASP A 156 -1.81 -9.31 20.95
CA ASP A 156 -1.67 -9.88 19.59
C ASP A 156 -2.80 -9.41 18.66
N ALA A 157 -4.04 -9.38 19.16
CA ALA A 157 -5.18 -8.85 18.44
C ALA A 157 -5.01 -7.35 18.16
N ARG A 158 -4.50 -6.59 19.14
CA ARG A 158 -4.24 -5.15 19.00
C ARG A 158 -3.16 -4.87 17.96
N MET A 159 -2.07 -5.63 17.93
CA MET A 159 -1.02 -5.49 16.91
C MET A 159 -1.53 -5.91 15.52
N THR A 160 -2.40 -6.93 15.47
CA THR A 160 -3.04 -7.35 14.22
C THR A 160 -3.92 -6.22 13.66
N GLU A 161 -4.75 -5.61 14.50
CA GLU A 161 -5.60 -4.48 14.09
C GLU A 161 -4.75 -3.28 13.65
N LEU A 162 -3.71 -2.92 14.41
CA LEU A 162 -2.79 -1.86 14.04
C LEU A 162 -2.19 -2.10 12.65
N GLY A 163 -1.63 -3.30 12.40
CA GLY A 163 -1.07 -3.63 11.09
C GLY A 163 -2.10 -3.58 9.95
N LEU A 164 -3.33 -4.06 10.21
CA LEU A 164 -4.43 -3.97 9.23
C LEU A 164 -4.75 -2.51 8.89
N SER A 165 -4.88 -1.66 9.91
CA SER A 165 -5.22 -0.24 9.75
C SER A 165 -4.10 0.51 9.02
N THR A 166 -2.84 0.26 9.40
CA THR A 166 -1.65 0.86 8.76
C THR A 166 -1.64 0.55 7.27
N ARG A 167 -1.82 -0.73 6.95
CA ARG A 167 -1.87 -1.24 5.58
C ARG A 167 -3.00 -0.62 4.77
N ILE A 168 -4.21 -0.57 5.34
CA ILE A 168 -5.39 -0.05 4.64
C ILE A 168 -5.22 1.45 4.36
N SER A 169 -4.75 2.21 5.36
CA SER A 169 -4.43 3.64 5.22
C SER A 169 -3.47 3.86 4.06
N PHE A 170 -2.30 3.22 4.09
CA PHE A 170 -1.28 3.45 3.06
C PHE A 170 -1.74 2.99 1.67
N LYS A 171 -2.44 1.85 1.59
CA LYS A 171 -3.03 1.37 0.33
C LYS A 171 -3.99 2.37 -0.28
N PHE A 172 -4.97 2.87 0.47
CA PHE A 172 -5.94 3.81 -0.10
C PHE A 172 -5.34 5.20 -0.36
N GLY A 173 -4.37 5.61 0.45
CA GLY A 173 -3.63 6.85 0.26
C GLY A 173 -2.79 6.83 -1.02
N ALA A 174 -2.02 5.77 -1.26
CA ALA A 174 -0.95 5.77 -2.26
C ALA A 174 -1.20 4.91 -3.51
N ARG A 175 -2.22 4.05 -3.57
CA ARG A 175 -2.45 3.14 -4.73
C ARG A 175 -2.62 3.81 -6.09
N ASN A 176 -2.96 5.10 -6.10
CA ASN A 176 -3.16 5.87 -7.32
C ASN A 176 -1.90 6.64 -7.74
N SER A 177 -0.77 6.46 -7.05
CA SER A 177 0.51 7.03 -7.45
C SER A 177 0.94 6.48 -8.81
N VAL A 178 1.74 7.23 -9.55
CA VAL A 178 2.29 6.76 -10.82
C VAL A 178 3.20 5.56 -10.58
N GLU A 179 2.88 4.45 -11.25
CA GLU A 179 3.69 3.23 -11.18
C GLU A 179 5.07 3.47 -11.81
N TYR A 180 6.10 2.79 -11.29
CA TYR A 180 7.47 2.82 -11.79
C TYR A 180 8.19 4.18 -11.73
N TRP A 181 7.58 5.22 -11.18
CA TRP A 181 8.24 6.50 -10.93
C TRP A 181 8.55 6.68 -9.44
N PRO A 182 9.70 7.28 -9.08
CA PRO A 182 10.02 7.59 -7.69
C PRO A 182 9.07 8.65 -7.12
N VAL A 183 8.26 8.27 -6.14
CA VAL A 183 7.28 9.12 -5.46
C VAL A 183 7.87 9.63 -4.14
N PRO A 184 8.02 10.94 -3.93
CA PRO A 184 8.47 11.49 -2.66
C PRO A 184 7.44 11.26 -1.56
N VAL A 185 7.90 10.79 -0.40
CA VAL A 185 7.07 10.50 0.77
C VAL A 185 7.52 11.30 1.98
N PHE A 186 6.55 11.99 2.61
CA PHE A 186 6.67 12.64 3.91
C PHE A 186 6.03 11.73 4.96
N ILE A 187 6.74 11.36 6.02
CA ILE A 187 6.24 10.41 7.03
C ILE A 187 6.47 10.86 8.48
N TRP A 188 5.37 11.14 9.20
CA TRP A 188 5.41 11.63 10.58
C TRP A 188 4.83 10.59 11.54
N GLU A 189 5.49 10.40 12.66
CA GLU A 189 5.06 9.50 13.74
C GLU A 189 5.17 10.19 15.09
N PRO A 190 4.55 9.66 16.16
CA PRO A 190 4.72 10.22 17.49
C PRO A 190 6.20 10.18 17.92
N PRO A 191 6.56 10.95 18.97
CA PRO A 191 7.90 10.92 19.53
C PRO A 191 8.33 9.49 19.83
N LYS A 192 9.57 9.17 19.50
CA LYS A 192 10.17 7.83 19.69
C LYS A 192 11.28 7.92 20.74
N ALA A 193 11.54 6.82 21.43
CA ALA A 193 12.75 6.71 22.25
C ALA A 193 14.02 6.81 21.36
N GLN A 194 15.11 7.34 21.91
CA GLN A 194 16.35 7.68 21.17
C GLN A 194 17.02 6.51 20.41
N ARG A 195 16.59 5.26 20.65
CA ARG A 195 17.14 4.05 20.02
C ARG A 195 16.20 3.40 18.99
N ALA A 196 15.07 4.04 18.66
CA ALA A 196 14.13 3.51 17.70
C ALA A 196 14.39 4.09 16.30
N ASP A 197 13.90 3.38 15.28
CA ASP A 197 14.08 3.78 13.89
C ASP A 197 13.35 5.06 13.54
N ARG A 198 13.96 5.77 12.60
CA ARG A 198 13.35 6.90 11.91
C ARG A 198 12.12 6.45 11.13
N PRO A 199 11.04 7.26 11.07
CA PRO A 199 9.80 6.89 10.39
C PRO A 199 10.00 6.50 8.91
N GLY A 200 11.02 7.05 8.24
CA GLY A 200 11.39 6.64 6.87
C GLY A 200 11.65 5.15 6.70
N ALA A 201 12.11 4.45 7.74
CA ALA A 201 12.37 3.01 7.72
C ALA A 201 11.11 2.16 7.50
N GLU A 202 9.94 2.67 7.92
CA GLU A 202 8.66 1.96 7.83
C GLU A 202 8.17 1.84 6.37
N LEU A 203 8.62 2.72 5.48
CA LEU A 203 8.13 2.80 4.08
C LEU A 203 8.23 1.46 3.34
N SER A 204 9.26 0.66 3.62
CA SER A 204 9.41 -0.68 3.02
C SER A 204 8.29 -1.63 3.45
N GLY A 205 8.00 -1.69 4.75
CA GLY A 205 6.91 -2.48 5.32
C GLY A 205 5.55 -2.01 4.81
N LEU A 206 5.28 -0.70 4.89
CA LEU A 206 4.06 -0.07 4.42
C LEU A 206 3.75 -0.43 2.96
N ARG A 207 4.74 -0.27 2.10
CA ARG A 207 4.63 -0.58 0.67
C ARG A 207 4.34 -2.05 0.41
N GLN A 208 5.04 -2.94 1.11
CA GLN A 208 4.89 -4.38 0.95
C GLN A 208 3.48 -4.82 1.38
N GLU A 209 3.02 -4.36 2.54
CA GLU A 209 1.71 -4.71 3.07
C GLU A 209 0.58 -4.13 2.22
N ALA A 210 0.73 -2.91 1.71
CA ALA A 210 -0.26 -2.27 0.85
C ALA A 210 -0.39 -2.92 -0.54
N GLY A 211 0.53 -3.82 -0.90
CA GLY A 211 0.57 -4.47 -2.21
C GLY A 211 1.07 -3.56 -3.34
N LEU A 212 1.83 -2.52 -3.01
CA LEU A 212 2.33 -1.51 -3.94
C LEU A 212 3.66 -1.94 -4.56
N GLY A 213 3.69 -3.17 -5.07
CA GLY A 213 4.89 -3.87 -5.52
C GLY A 213 5.61 -3.25 -6.71
N VAL A 214 5.01 -2.28 -7.39
CA VAL A 214 5.57 -1.52 -8.54
C VAL A 214 5.70 -0.02 -8.29
N THR A 215 5.30 0.46 -7.12
CA THR A 215 5.52 1.86 -6.71
C THR A 215 6.95 2.02 -6.25
N LEU A 216 7.64 3.07 -6.66
CA LEU A 216 8.97 3.42 -6.14
C LEU A 216 8.79 4.55 -5.13
N LEU A 217 9.26 4.38 -3.89
CA LEU A 217 9.13 5.42 -2.87
C LEU A 217 10.50 6.07 -2.64
N LEU A 218 10.51 7.39 -2.46
CA LEU A 218 11.67 8.11 -1.96
C LEU A 218 11.34 8.68 -0.60
N TRP A 219 12.21 8.44 0.37
CA TRP A 219 12.11 9.10 1.66
C TRP A 219 12.48 10.58 1.48
N GLN A 220 11.48 11.46 1.47
CA GLN A 220 11.66 12.88 1.25
C GLN A 220 11.94 13.62 2.55
N GLU A 221 11.11 13.39 3.56
CA GLU A 221 11.29 13.95 4.90
C GLU A 221 10.55 13.06 5.90
N ASP A 222 11.00 13.08 7.15
CA ASP A 222 10.38 12.36 8.25
C ASP A 222 10.56 13.14 9.55
N ALA A 223 9.65 12.90 10.51
CA ALA A 223 9.83 13.40 11.87
C ALA A 223 9.11 12.55 12.90
N ASN A 224 9.69 12.50 14.10
CA ASN A 224 9.00 12.06 15.31
C ASN A 224 8.55 13.30 16.09
N THR A 225 7.24 13.56 16.14
CA THR A 225 6.67 14.79 16.70
C THR A 225 5.30 14.54 17.32
N ASP A 226 4.98 15.28 18.37
CA ASP A 226 3.63 15.29 18.96
C ASP A 226 2.62 16.07 18.10
N ASP A 227 3.10 16.93 17.20
CA ASP A 227 2.27 17.73 16.30
C ASP A 227 2.58 17.41 14.83
N GLY A 228 1.60 16.79 14.16
CA GLY A 228 1.65 16.45 12.75
C GLY A 228 1.39 17.62 11.81
N ALA A 229 0.88 18.77 12.27
CA ALA A 229 0.46 19.87 11.40
C ALA A 229 1.60 20.41 10.52
N SER A 230 2.84 20.38 11.03
CA SER A 230 4.04 20.81 10.31
C SER A 230 4.27 20.07 8.99
N ILE A 231 3.76 18.85 8.82
CA ILE A 231 3.94 18.07 7.59
C ILE A 231 3.33 18.77 6.38
N ILE A 232 2.23 19.51 6.57
CA ILE A 232 1.55 20.24 5.49
C ILE A 232 2.39 21.44 5.07
N GLU A 233 2.96 22.18 6.02
CA GLU A 233 3.85 23.31 5.72
C GLU A 233 5.09 22.84 4.94
N LYS A 234 5.69 21.72 5.36
CA LYS A 234 6.82 21.08 4.68
C LYS A 234 6.47 20.63 3.27
N LEU A 235 5.29 20.05 3.09
CA LEU A 235 4.78 19.61 1.79
C LEU A 235 4.63 20.79 0.81
N PHE A 236 4.03 21.90 1.24
CA PHE A 236 3.89 23.08 0.38
C PHE A 236 5.25 23.71 0.05
N ALA A 237 6.13 23.86 1.05
CA ALA A 237 7.48 24.37 0.83
C ALA A 237 8.28 23.50 -0.15
N PHE A 238 8.08 22.18 -0.12
CA PHE A 238 8.67 21.25 -1.07
C PHE A 238 8.18 21.49 -2.50
N PHE A 239 6.86 21.63 -2.73
CA PHE A 239 6.34 21.92 -4.07
C PHE A 239 6.73 23.33 -4.58
N ASP A 240 6.95 24.30 -3.68
CA ASP A 240 7.54 25.60 -4.03
C ASP A 240 8.99 25.45 -4.51
N ALA A 241 9.81 24.68 -3.77
CA ALA A 241 11.22 24.46 -4.08
C ALA A 241 11.42 23.55 -5.31
N HIS A 242 10.47 22.67 -5.59
CA HIS A 242 10.53 21.66 -6.66
C HIS A 242 9.33 21.80 -7.61
N PRO A 243 9.30 22.85 -8.45
CA PRO A 243 8.16 23.14 -9.32
C PRO A 243 7.95 22.08 -10.41
N ASP A 244 8.86 21.15 -10.60
CA ASP A 244 8.78 20.04 -11.55
C ASP A 244 8.12 18.77 -10.97
N VAL A 245 7.85 18.73 -9.66
CA VAL A 245 7.25 17.56 -9.02
C VAL A 245 5.74 17.50 -9.29
N PRO A 246 5.22 16.38 -9.80
CA PRO A 246 3.81 16.25 -10.11
C PRO A 246 2.96 15.73 -8.94
N GLU A 247 3.54 14.92 -8.05
CA GLU A 247 2.86 14.28 -6.94
C GLU A 247 3.78 13.98 -5.76
N ALA A 248 3.18 13.81 -4.58
CA ALA A 248 3.84 13.39 -3.36
C ALA A 248 2.85 12.64 -2.46
N VAL A 249 3.37 11.80 -1.57
CA VAL A 249 2.58 11.10 -0.56
C VAL A 249 2.89 11.66 0.82
N VAL A 250 1.85 11.90 1.60
CA VAL A 250 1.93 12.24 3.02
C VAL A 250 1.44 11.05 3.82
N VAL A 251 2.14 10.73 4.89
CA VAL A 251 1.83 9.61 5.77
C VAL A 251 1.96 10.07 7.22
N THR A 252 0.97 9.78 8.04
CA THR A 252 1.08 9.94 9.48
C THR A 252 0.29 8.87 10.22
N PHE A 253 0.85 8.42 11.34
CA PHE A 253 0.23 7.46 12.24
C PHE A 253 0.44 7.92 13.67
N ASP A 254 -0.59 7.89 14.49
CA ASP A 254 -0.48 8.10 15.94
C ASP A 254 -1.59 7.32 16.67
N GLY A 255 -1.37 7.03 17.94
CA GLY A 255 -2.32 6.31 18.76
C GLY A 255 -1.70 5.52 19.88
N ALA A 256 -2.56 4.91 20.69
CA ALA A 256 -2.13 4.18 21.87
C ALA A 256 -1.17 3.04 21.54
N ALA A 257 -1.43 2.27 20.47
CA ALA A 257 -0.59 1.14 20.09
C ALA A 257 0.72 1.61 19.43
N THR A 258 0.64 2.59 18.53
CA THR A 258 1.83 3.20 17.91
C THR A 258 2.75 3.82 18.96
N ARG A 259 2.22 4.60 19.91
CA ARG A 259 3.01 5.21 20.99
C ARG A 259 3.63 4.17 21.93
N LYS A 260 2.97 3.03 22.15
CA LYS A 260 3.55 1.88 22.88
C LYS A 260 4.75 1.30 22.13
N LEU A 261 4.60 1.02 20.83
CA LEU A 261 5.67 0.47 19.99
C LEU A 261 6.86 1.42 19.89
N ASN A 262 6.58 2.71 19.75
CA ASN A 262 7.56 3.78 19.66
C ASN A 262 8.26 4.09 20.99
N GLN A 263 7.78 3.50 22.09
CA GLN A 263 8.21 3.81 23.46
C GLN A 263 8.20 5.32 23.69
N THR A 264 7.10 5.96 23.26
CA THR A 264 6.96 7.41 23.27
C THR A 264 7.24 7.97 24.68
N PRO A 265 8.19 8.91 24.84
CA PRO A 265 8.54 9.46 26.14
C PRO A 265 7.31 10.00 26.89
N GLY A 266 7.14 9.57 28.14
CA GLY A 266 6.02 9.98 29.00
C GLY A 266 4.67 9.30 28.70
N TYR A 267 4.56 8.49 27.64
CA TYR A 267 3.36 7.72 27.36
C TYR A 267 3.26 6.49 28.28
N VAL A 268 2.08 6.26 28.85
CA VAL A 268 1.76 5.09 29.68
C VAL A 268 0.63 4.30 29.02
N ASP A 269 0.92 3.06 28.62
CA ASP A 269 -0.07 2.18 28.00
C ASP A 269 -1.12 1.74 29.03
N THR A 270 -2.40 2.02 28.75
CA THR A 270 -3.55 1.74 29.64
C THR A 270 -4.30 0.46 29.30
N PHE A 271 -3.80 -0.29 28.32
CA PHE A 271 -4.46 -1.49 27.79
C PHE A 271 -4.64 -2.62 28.82
N LYS A 272 -3.78 -2.67 29.86
CA LYS A 272 -3.92 -3.64 30.95
C LYS A 272 -5.05 -3.32 31.92
N GLN A 273 -5.54 -2.07 31.91
CA GLN A 273 -6.60 -1.58 32.78
C GLN A 273 -7.95 -1.57 32.06
N SER A 274 -7.95 -1.29 30.75
CA SER A 274 -9.14 -1.27 29.89
C SER A 274 -8.74 -1.56 28.45
N ASN A 275 -9.56 -2.32 27.72
CA ASN A 275 -9.37 -2.50 26.28
C ASN A 275 -9.72 -1.23 25.49
N ILE A 276 -10.48 -0.29 26.09
CA ILE A 276 -10.79 1.00 25.46
C ILE A 276 -9.50 1.83 25.42
N PRO A 277 -9.00 2.19 24.24
CA PRO A 277 -7.76 2.93 24.13
C PRO A 277 -7.92 4.36 24.66
N SER A 278 -6.90 4.85 25.37
CA SER A 278 -6.83 6.27 25.77
C SER A 278 -6.74 7.21 24.57
N MET A 279 -6.21 6.72 23.45
CA MET A 279 -6.16 7.39 22.16
C MET A 279 -6.33 6.34 21.06
N PRO A 280 -7.39 6.39 20.24
CA PRO A 280 -7.58 5.42 19.17
C PRO A 280 -6.46 5.56 18.13
N ASP A 281 -5.91 4.43 17.69
CA ASP A 281 -4.95 4.41 16.61
C ASP A 281 -5.57 5.01 15.35
N SER A 282 -4.94 6.07 14.86
CA SER A 282 -5.44 6.95 13.81
C SER A 282 -4.35 7.21 12.79
N MET A 283 -4.71 7.08 11.53
CA MET A 283 -3.77 6.93 10.43
C MET A 283 -4.28 7.69 9.24
N VAL A 284 -3.40 8.46 8.63
CA VAL A 284 -3.69 9.18 7.40
C VAL A 284 -2.59 8.91 6.41
N SER A 285 -2.98 8.50 5.21
CA SER A 285 -2.12 8.52 4.05
C SER A 285 -2.83 9.26 2.92
N MET A 286 -2.13 10.19 2.29
CA MET A 286 -2.71 11.08 1.30
C MET A 286 -1.78 11.24 0.11
N LEU A 287 -2.22 10.86 -1.07
CA LEU A 287 -1.57 11.21 -2.33
C LEU A 287 -2.09 12.58 -2.75
N VAL A 288 -1.17 13.52 -2.92
CA VAL A 288 -1.46 14.85 -3.47
C VAL A 288 -0.78 15.02 -4.81
N SER A 289 -1.40 15.80 -5.69
CA SER A 289 -0.84 16.11 -7.00
C SER A 289 -1.09 17.54 -7.42
N ARG A 290 -0.37 17.96 -8.45
CA ARG A 290 -0.63 19.18 -9.21
C ARG A 290 -1.04 18.85 -10.64
N SER A 291 -2.32 19.02 -10.99
CA SER A 291 -2.79 18.77 -12.37
C SER A 291 -1.98 19.54 -13.40
N ASP A 292 -1.65 20.80 -13.11
CA ASP A 292 -0.91 21.63 -14.06
C ASP A 292 0.49 21.08 -14.36
N ARG A 293 1.11 20.37 -13.41
CA ARG A 293 2.40 19.70 -13.60
C ARG A 293 2.25 18.38 -14.34
N VAL A 294 1.21 17.62 -14.04
CA VAL A 294 0.86 16.41 -14.80
C VAL A 294 0.62 16.75 -16.28
N ASP A 295 -0.19 17.76 -16.55
CA ASP A 295 -0.55 18.15 -17.91
C ASP A 295 0.61 18.78 -18.68
N ARG A 296 1.57 19.41 -17.98
CA ARG A 296 2.75 20.03 -18.61
C ARG A 296 3.93 19.07 -18.78
N PHE A 297 4.19 18.21 -17.80
CA PHE A 297 5.43 17.43 -17.72
C PHE A 297 5.23 15.94 -17.94
N ILE A 298 4.00 15.43 -17.88
CA ILE A 298 3.70 13.99 -18.01
C ILE A 298 2.89 13.72 -19.26
N ARG A 299 1.64 14.23 -19.31
CA ARG A 299 0.66 13.89 -20.36
C ARG A 299 1.17 14.09 -21.80
N PRO A 300 1.93 15.15 -22.13
CA PRO A 300 2.41 15.36 -23.50
C PRO A 300 3.47 14.35 -23.95
N TYR A 301 4.13 13.69 -23.00
CA TYR A 301 5.27 12.79 -23.26
C TYR A 301 4.95 11.32 -23.01
N ALA A 302 3.74 11.03 -22.51
CA ALA A 302 3.28 9.69 -22.22
C ALA A 302 3.38 8.79 -23.46
N VAL A 303 3.91 7.58 -23.23
CA VAL A 303 4.05 6.54 -24.26
C VAL A 303 3.15 5.37 -23.92
N GLU A 304 2.54 4.76 -24.93
CA GLU A 304 1.82 3.50 -24.72
C GLU A 304 2.83 2.40 -24.38
N GLN A 305 2.73 1.85 -23.17
CA GLN A 305 3.49 0.67 -22.78
C GLN A 305 2.65 -0.58 -22.99
N THR A 306 3.23 -1.55 -23.71
CA THR A 306 2.59 -2.86 -23.87
C THR A 306 2.64 -3.65 -22.57
N GLN A 307 1.64 -4.50 -22.30
CA GLN A 307 1.52 -5.26 -21.04
C GLN A 307 2.67 -6.25 -20.76
N ASN A 308 3.65 -6.40 -21.67
CA ASN A 308 4.74 -7.37 -21.57
C ASN A 308 6.06 -6.81 -21.03
N VAL A 309 6.05 -5.61 -20.44
CA VAL A 309 7.24 -5.02 -19.79
C VAL A 309 7.50 -5.72 -18.46
N ASN A 310 8.70 -6.26 -18.26
CA ASN A 310 9.14 -6.86 -17.00
C ASN A 310 10.61 -6.52 -16.71
N LYS A 311 11.14 -6.96 -15.56
CA LYS A 311 12.53 -6.64 -15.14
C LYS A 311 13.62 -7.01 -16.16
N ASN A 312 13.34 -7.93 -17.10
CA ASN A 312 14.28 -8.38 -18.12
C ASN A 312 14.15 -7.62 -19.46
N THR A 313 13.10 -6.81 -19.67
CA THR A 313 12.89 -6.05 -20.91
C THR A 313 13.61 -4.71 -20.88
N THR A 314 14.94 -4.72 -20.91
CA THR A 314 15.77 -3.51 -20.73
C THR A 314 15.82 -2.57 -21.93
N ASP A 315 15.08 -2.85 -23.01
CA ASP A 315 14.93 -1.94 -24.15
C ASP A 315 14.12 -0.68 -23.78
N TYR A 316 13.30 -0.75 -22.72
CA TYR A 316 12.52 0.37 -22.22
C TYR A 316 13.24 1.12 -21.10
N ASP A 317 13.26 2.45 -21.20
CA ASP A 317 13.87 3.32 -20.18
C ASP A 317 13.19 3.17 -18.81
N ILE A 318 11.88 2.86 -18.77
CA ILE A 318 11.15 2.56 -17.52
C ILE A 318 11.69 1.31 -16.80
N THR A 319 12.06 0.27 -17.55
CA THR A 319 12.64 -0.96 -16.98
C THR A 319 14.05 -0.69 -16.49
N ARG A 320 14.83 0.13 -17.21
CA ARG A 320 16.15 0.58 -16.76
C ARG A 320 16.03 1.38 -15.47
N LEU A 321 15.07 2.30 -15.37
CA LEU A 321 14.78 3.06 -14.17
C LEU A 321 14.47 2.15 -12.99
N TRP A 322 13.53 1.22 -13.18
CA TRP A 322 13.14 0.26 -12.14
C TRP A 322 14.34 -0.54 -11.62
N ASN A 323 15.12 -1.14 -12.53
CA ASN A 323 16.28 -1.94 -12.16
C ASN A 323 17.37 -1.09 -11.47
N TYR A 324 17.61 0.12 -11.99
CA TYR A 324 18.60 1.04 -11.41
C TYR A 324 18.17 1.50 -10.01
N PHE A 325 16.91 1.87 -9.83
CA PHE A 325 16.35 2.22 -8.53
C PHE A 325 16.61 1.13 -7.50
N TRP A 326 16.25 -0.12 -7.81
CA TRP A 326 16.43 -1.22 -6.85
C TRP A 326 17.87 -1.62 -6.63
N GLN A 327 18.74 -1.44 -7.63
CA GLN A 327 20.19 -1.59 -7.46
C GLN A 327 20.72 -0.58 -6.43
N ILE A 328 20.33 0.69 -6.55
CA ILE A 328 20.75 1.75 -5.62
C ILE A 328 20.12 1.54 -4.23
N ASN A 329 18.86 1.13 -4.17
CA ASN A 329 18.15 0.95 -2.90
C ASN A 329 18.69 -0.22 -2.06
N HIS A 330 19.10 -1.31 -2.72
CA HIS A 330 19.65 -2.49 -2.06
C HIS A 330 21.18 -2.50 -1.98
N ASP A 331 21.85 -1.42 -2.38
CA ASP A 331 23.30 -1.35 -2.32
C ASP A 331 23.78 -1.39 -0.87
N SER A 332 24.29 -2.56 -0.49
CA SER A 332 24.83 -2.85 0.84
C SER A 332 26.36 -2.82 0.83
N GLY A 333 26.98 -2.29 -0.23
CA GLY A 333 28.41 -2.05 -0.29
C GLY A 333 28.85 -0.96 0.70
N PRO A 334 30.18 -0.82 0.92
CA PRO A 334 30.73 0.17 1.85
C PRO A 334 30.42 1.63 1.45
N ASP A 335 30.19 1.88 0.15
CA ASP A 335 29.81 3.19 -0.39
C ASP A 335 28.30 3.30 -0.70
N GLY A 336 27.53 2.27 -0.32
CA GLY A 336 26.09 2.17 -0.52
C GLY A 336 25.30 3.04 0.45
N PHE A 337 23.99 3.17 0.18
CA PHE A 337 23.13 4.03 1.00
C PHE A 337 23.03 3.53 2.45
N SER A 338 22.91 2.21 2.65
CA SER A 338 22.82 1.63 3.99
C SER A 338 24.03 2.00 4.84
N ALA A 339 25.25 1.95 4.30
CA ALA A 339 26.47 2.34 5.01
C ALA A 339 26.52 3.84 5.34
N HIS A 340 26.08 4.70 4.40
CA HIS A 340 25.97 6.13 4.63
C HIS A 340 24.95 6.46 5.74
N TYR A 341 23.76 5.86 5.67
CA TYR A 341 22.70 6.01 6.66
C TYR A 341 23.19 5.58 8.06
N ASP A 342 23.78 4.39 8.14
CA ASP A 342 24.35 3.82 9.36
C ASP A 342 25.38 4.75 10.02
N ALA A 343 26.21 5.42 9.22
CA ALA A 343 27.20 6.36 9.72
C ALA A 343 26.55 7.63 10.28
N GLU A 344 25.51 8.16 9.62
CA GLU A 344 24.77 9.34 10.08
C GLU A 344 23.99 9.05 11.36
N GLU A 345 23.29 7.93 11.45
CA GLU A 345 22.54 7.53 12.65
C GLU A 345 23.48 7.31 13.85
N ARG A 346 24.64 6.67 13.65
CA ARG A 346 25.65 6.52 14.72
C ARG A 346 26.21 7.86 15.18
N LYS A 347 26.42 8.83 14.28
CA LYS A 347 26.82 10.20 14.66
C LYS A 347 25.72 10.90 15.45
N ALA A 348 24.46 10.62 15.16
CA ALA A 348 23.31 11.11 15.92
C ALA A 348 23.11 10.39 17.28
N GLY A 349 23.94 9.38 17.59
CA GLY A 349 23.92 8.67 18.86
C GLY A 349 23.04 7.41 18.88
N VAL A 350 22.64 6.89 17.71
CA VAL A 350 21.90 5.62 17.60
C VAL A 350 22.88 4.45 17.65
N ASP A 351 22.78 3.63 18.70
CA ASP A 351 23.67 2.49 18.96
C ASP A 351 23.55 1.39 17.89
N THR A 352 22.33 1.13 17.42
CA THR A 352 22.02 0.08 16.44
C THR A 352 21.01 0.62 15.43
N PRO A 353 21.46 1.31 14.37
CA PRO A 353 20.58 1.74 13.29
C PRO A 353 19.92 0.51 12.66
N MET A 354 18.60 0.51 12.46
CA MET A 354 17.98 -0.53 11.63
C MET A 354 17.98 -0.13 10.15
N SER A 355 17.47 -1.01 9.29
CA SER A 355 17.49 -0.78 7.85
C SER A 355 16.69 0.47 7.50
N PRO A 356 17.22 1.37 6.64
CA PRO A 356 16.48 2.57 6.25
C PRO A 356 15.29 2.28 5.32
N GLY A 357 15.14 1.05 4.82
CA GLY A 357 14.06 0.61 3.94
C GLY A 357 14.15 1.17 2.52
N PHE A 358 14.15 2.49 2.40
CA PHE A 358 14.25 3.24 1.15
C PHE A 358 15.35 4.30 1.19
N VAL A 359 15.95 4.57 0.03
CA VAL A 359 16.87 5.69 -0.16
C VAL A 359 16.16 7.03 0.06
N THR A 360 16.90 7.99 0.61
CA THR A 360 16.40 9.37 0.65
C THR A 360 16.32 9.96 -0.77
N SER A 361 15.40 10.89 -0.97
CA SER A 361 15.31 11.67 -2.20
C SER A 361 16.66 12.30 -2.53
N MET A 362 17.34 12.89 -1.54
CA MET A 362 18.66 13.50 -1.74
C MET A 362 19.70 12.50 -2.25
N TRP A 363 19.78 11.31 -1.65
CA TRP A 363 20.71 10.27 -2.09
C TRP A 363 20.41 9.82 -3.51
N TRP A 364 19.14 9.53 -3.82
CA TRP A 364 18.70 9.13 -5.15
C TRP A 364 19.12 10.13 -6.23
N GLN A 365 18.94 11.43 -5.97
CA GLN A 365 19.28 12.49 -6.90
C GLN A 365 20.77 12.52 -7.28
N THR A 366 21.66 12.16 -6.36
CA THR A 366 23.10 12.08 -6.66
C THR A 366 23.46 11.01 -7.70
N LYS A 367 22.58 10.02 -7.90
CA LYS A 367 22.81 8.87 -8.78
C LYS A 367 22.25 9.09 -10.20
N LEU A 368 21.32 10.02 -10.34
CA LEU A 368 20.64 10.31 -11.61
C LEU A 368 21.57 10.73 -12.76
N PRO A 369 22.65 11.52 -12.56
CA PRO A 369 23.53 11.89 -13.66
C PRO A 369 24.18 10.69 -14.38
N GLU A 370 24.52 9.63 -13.65
CA GLU A 370 25.04 8.40 -14.26
C GLU A 370 23.91 7.60 -14.92
N PHE A 371 22.75 7.50 -14.28
CA PHE A 371 21.58 6.85 -14.86
C PHE A 371 21.16 7.47 -16.21
N TRP A 372 21.14 8.80 -16.30
CA TRP A 372 20.71 9.50 -17.51
C TRP A 372 21.59 9.23 -18.74
N LYS A 373 22.85 8.82 -18.54
CA LYS A 373 23.73 8.37 -19.65
C LYS A 373 23.29 7.03 -20.24
N THR A 374 22.46 6.27 -19.52
CA THR A 374 22.01 4.92 -19.91
C THR A 374 20.66 4.90 -20.62
N ILE A 375 19.95 6.04 -20.66
CA ILE A 375 18.61 6.15 -21.26
C ILE A 375 18.65 7.01 -22.52
N SER A 376 17.63 6.83 -23.35
CA SER A 376 17.48 7.63 -24.58
C SER A 376 16.26 8.53 -24.57
N ASN A 377 15.29 8.26 -23.67
CA ASN A 377 13.97 8.86 -23.60
C ASN A 377 13.33 8.99 -24.99
N LYS A 378 13.31 7.89 -25.76
CA LYS A 378 12.68 7.89 -27.09
C LYS A 378 11.17 8.06 -26.96
N GLY A 379 10.59 9.01 -27.70
CA GLY A 379 9.15 9.26 -27.71
C GLY A 379 8.80 10.64 -28.28
N PRO A 380 7.53 11.06 -28.19
CA PRO A 380 7.06 12.32 -28.75
C PRO A 380 7.66 13.53 -28.02
N GLY A 381 8.04 14.56 -28.77
CA GLY A 381 8.50 15.83 -28.21
C GLY A 381 9.82 15.78 -27.43
N GLU A 382 10.25 16.95 -26.97
CA GLU A 382 11.49 17.17 -26.20
C GLU A 382 11.24 16.95 -24.70
N PHE A 383 11.14 15.68 -24.29
CA PHE A 383 11.05 15.35 -22.86
C PHE A 383 12.36 15.70 -22.15
N LYS A 384 12.26 16.46 -21.06
CA LYS A 384 13.40 16.81 -20.20
C LYS A 384 13.30 16.04 -18.88
N PRO A 385 14.20 15.08 -18.62
CA PRO A 385 14.25 14.37 -17.35
C PRO A 385 14.42 15.32 -16.17
N THR A 386 13.78 14.98 -15.05
CA THR A 386 13.94 15.68 -13.79
C THR A 386 14.21 14.69 -12.66
N PRO A 387 14.61 15.16 -11.47
CA PRO A 387 14.85 14.31 -10.31
C PRO A 387 13.71 13.35 -9.95
N TYR A 388 12.47 13.79 -10.12
CA TYR A 388 11.25 13.05 -9.78
C TYR A 388 10.49 12.54 -11.01
N ILE A 389 10.89 12.96 -12.21
CA ILE A 389 10.40 12.45 -13.50
C ILE A 389 11.61 12.05 -14.36
N PRO A 390 12.33 10.98 -14.01
CA PRO A 390 13.62 10.66 -14.61
C PRO A 390 13.50 10.05 -16.02
N VAL A 391 12.32 9.52 -16.37
CA VAL A 391 11.99 8.95 -17.69
C VAL A 391 10.56 9.33 -18.08
N ARG A 392 10.22 9.23 -19.37
CA ARG A 392 8.88 9.52 -19.90
C ARG A 392 7.88 8.36 -19.77
#